data_AF-A0A822ZC06-F1
#
_entry.id   AF-A0A822ZC06-F1
#
_cell.length_a   1.000
_cell.length_b   1.000
_cell.length_c   1.000
_cell.angle_alpha   90.00
_cell.angle_beta   90.00
_cell.angle_gamma   90.00
#
_symmetry.space_group_name_H-M   'P 1'
#
loop_
_entity.id
_entity.type
_entity.pdbx_description
1 polymer ?
#
loop_
_entity_poly.entity_id
_entity_poly.type
_entity_poly.pdbx_seq_one_letter_code
_entity_poly.pdbx_strand_id
1 'polypeptide(L)'
;MGTLLRTHYKLEYLHPLHGVAQKQNPLSSSKLQRQDVELRSRRAHRKWCRNGCIRASNSALLELVPETKKENLEFELPMYDPSKGVVVDLAVVGGGPAGLAVAQQVSEAGLSVCSIDPSPRVIWPNNYGVWVDEFEAMDLLDCLDTTWPGAVVFIDDQSRKYLDRPYGRVNRKQLKSKMMQKCISNGVKFYQAKVIKVIHEESKSLLICNDGVIIQATIVLDATGFSRCLVQYDKPYNPGYQVAYGILAEVEEHPFDLDKMVFMDWRDSHLNDKKELKEKNSQVPTFLYAMPFSSKRIFLEETSLVARPGVAMEDIQERMVARLKHLGIKVKSIEEDERCVIPMGGPLPVLPQRVVGIGGTAGMVHPSTGYMVARTLAAAPIVAKSIVQYIGSEQGILGNDLSAEVWKDLWPIERRRQREFFCFGMDILLKLDLQSTRRFFDAFFDLEPHYWHGFLSSRLFLPELIFFGLSLFSHASNTSRIEIMAKGTLPLVNMISNLVQDRD
;
A
#
# COMPACT_ATOMS: atom_id res chain seq x y z
N MET A 1 -6.61 -27.60 38.89
CA MET A 1 -5.22 -28.07 38.73
C MET A 1 -4.96 -28.14 37.24
N GLY A 2 -4.23 -27.18 36.66
CA GLY A 2 -2.85 -27.36 36.18
C GLY A 2 -2.83 -28.27 34.93
N THR A 3 -2.47 -27.83 33.73
CA THR A 3 -1.11 -27.35 33.41
C THR A 3 -1.07 -26.72 32.00
N LEU A 4 -0.30 -25.63 31.91
CA LEU A 4 0.33 -24.96 30.76
C LEU A 4 0.46 -25.72 29.44
N LEU A 5 0.11 -25.06 28.33
CA LEU A 5 0.80 -25.20 27.04
C LEU A 5 1.00 -23.81 26.41
N ARG A 6 2.27 -23.39 26.36
CA ARG A 6 2.80 -22.28 25.56
C ARG A 6 2.59 -22.60 24.08
N THR A 7 1.98 -21.70 23.32
CA THR A 7 2.02 -21.72 21.85
C THR A 7 2.95 -20.62 21.35
N HIS A 8 4.05 -21.05 20.71
CA HIS A 8 4.92 -20.20 19.92
C HIS A 8 4.20 -19.81 18.62
N TYR A 9 4.09 -18.50 18.37
CA TYR A 9 3.63 -17.94 17.11
C TYR A 9 4.75 -18.05 16.05
N LYS A 10 4.48 -18.78 14.97
CA LYS A 10 5.16 -18.65 13.67
C LYS A 10 4.08 -18.75 12.60
N LEU A 11 3.75 -17.62 11.99
CA LEU A 11 2.92 -17.54 10.79
C LEU A 11 3.84 -17.79 9.59
N GLU A 12 3.86 -19.03 9.10
CA GLU A 12 4.40 -19.35 7.77
C GLU A 12 3.25 -19.30 6.76
N TYR A 13 3.38 -18.41 5.78
CA TYR A 13 2.49 -18.30 4.63
C TYR A 13 2.78 -19.46 3.67
N LEU A 14 1.85 -20.40 3.53
CA LEU A 14 1.93 -21.50 2.57
C LEU A 14 1.26 -21.11 1.24
N HIS A 15 2.02 -21.19 0.15
CA HIS A 15 1.53 -21.17 -1.23
C HIS A 15 0.85 -22.51 -1.60
N PRO A 16 -0.25 -22.52 -2.37
CA PRO A 16 -0.80 -23.75 -2.91
C PRO A 16 -0.14 -24.11 -4.26
N LEU A 17 0.42 -25.31 -4.34
CA LEU A 17 0.77 -25.97 -5.60
C LEU A 17 -0.31 -27.00 -5.95
N HIS A 18 -0.81 -26.95 -7.17
CA HIS A 18 -1.60 -28.02 -7.79
C HIS A 18 -0.92 -28.49 -9.07
N GLY A 19 -0.84 -29.82 -9.23
CA GLY A 19 -0.24 -30.45 -10.41
C GLY A 19 -0.17 -31.98 -10.32
N VAL A 20 -1.34 -32.62 -10.42
CA VAL A 20 -1.69 -33.90 -11.08
C VAL A 20 -0.78 -35.14 -11.01
N ALA A 21 -1.47 -36.26 -10.72
CA ALA A 21 -1.11 -37.67 -10.64
C ALA A 21 -0.27 -38.31 -11.76
N GLN A 22 0.55 -39.30 -11.38
CA GLN A 22 0.68 -40.59 -12.08
C GLN A 22 1.14 -41.73 -11.13
N LYS A 23 0.63 -42.93 -11.39
CA LYS A 23 0.74 -44.19 -10.62
C LYS A 23 2.12 -44.85 -10.70
N GLN A 24 2.57 -45.50 -9.62
CA GLN A 24 2.90 -46.95 -9.50
C GLN A 24 3.87 -47.22 -8.31
N ASN A 25 3.58 -48.28 -7.55
CA ASN A 25 4.34 -48.84 -6.42
C ASN A 25 5.24 -50.02 -6.94
N PRO A 26 6.04 -50.71 -6.10
CA PRO A 26 7.12 -50.29 -5.19
C PRO A 26 8.40 -51.16 -5.42
N LEU A 27 9.54 -50.92 -4.75
CA LEU A 27 10.45 -51.98 -4.21
C LEU A 27 11.78 -51.45 -3.60
N SER A 28 12.01 -51.89 -2.36
CA SER A 28 13.28 -52.36 -1.74
C SER A 28 14.54 -51.50 -1.54
N SER A 29 15.00 -51.55 -0.27
CA SER A 29 16.41 -51.65 0.19
C SER A 29 17.25 -50.37 0.15
N SER A 30 18.18 -50.06 1.07
CA SER A 30 18.78 -50.76 2.21
C SER A 30 19.44 -49.74 3.16
N LYS A 31 19.71 -50.22 4.37
CA LYS A 31 20.39 -49.60 5.53
C LYS A 31 21.82 -49.11 5.23
N LEU A 32 22.28 -48.08 5.95
CA LEU A 32 23.61 -48.01 6.62
C LEU A 32 23.69 -46.70 7.45
N GLN A 33 23.49 -46.75 8.77
CA GLN A 33 24.53 -46.66 9.85
C GLN A 33 25.40 -45.39 9.80
N ARG A 34 25.10 -44.39 10.65
CA ARG A 34 25.70 -44.12 11.99
C ARG A 34 27.16 -43.63 11.95
N GLN A 35 27.42 -42.40 12.40
CA GLN A 35 28.07 -42.14 13.70
C GLN A 35 28.26 -40.64 13.98
N ASP A 36 27.82 -40.25 15.17
CA ASP A 36 28.09 -38.99 15.88
C ASP A 36 29.55 -38.89 16.33
N VAL A 37 30.08 -37.66 16.41
CA VAL A 37 31.03 -37.25 17.45
C VAL A 37 30.69 -35.82 17.91
N GLU A 38 30.16 -35.71 19.12
CA GLU A 38 30.11 -34.47 19.91
C GLU A 38 31.52 -34.10 20.41
N LEU A 39 31.85 -32.81 20.38
CA LEU A 39 32.84 -32.25 21.31
C LEU A 39 32.34 -30.91 21.86
N ARG A 40 31.96 -30.91 23.15
CA ARG A 40 31.65 -29.72 23.94
C ARG A 40 32.94 -29.03 24.39
N SER A 41 32.98 -27.71 24.25
CA SER A 41 33.82 -26.85 25.10
C SER A 41 33.06 -25.56 25.45
N ARG A 42 32.77 -25.39 26.75
CA ARG A 42 32.27 -24.16 27.36
C ARG A 42 33.46 -23.26 27.69
N ARG A 43 33.39 -21.95 27.38
CA ARG A 43 33.97 -20.90 28.24
C ARG A 43 33.47 -19.47 27.91
N ALA A 44 32.91 -18.87 28.97
CA ALA A 44 33.01 -17.50 29.46
C ALA A 44 32.53 -16.30 28.60
N HIS A 45 31.46 -15.67 29.12
CA HIS A 45 31.02 -14.31 28.81
C HIS A 45 32.07 -13.25 29.21
N ARG A 46 32.37 -12.33 28.27
CA ARG A 46 32.84 -10.97 28.57
C ARG A 46 32.03 -9.99 27.72
N LYS A 47 31.21 -9.17 28.38
CA LYS A 47 30.54 -8.00 27.79
C LYS A 47 31.59 -6.94 27.48
N TRP A 48 31.71 -6.55 26.22
CA TRP A 48 32.42 -5.34 25.80
C TRP A 48 31.40 -4.42 25.11
N CYS A 49 31.05 -3.30 25.73
CA CYS A 49 30.33 -2.22 25.07
C CYS A 49 31.28 -1.56 24.07
N ARG A 50 31.04 -1.74 22.77
CA ARG A 50 31.71 -0.99 21.70
C ARG A 50 30.71 -0.05 21.07
N ASN A 51 30.94 1.27 21.22
CA ASN A 51 30.42 2.28 20.31
C ASN A 51 31.05 2.06 18.93
N GLY A 52 30.51 1.11 18.17
CA GLY A 52 30.99 0.75 16.85
C GLY A 52 30.05 1.27 15.78
N CYS A 53 30.51 2.24 14.99
CA CYS A 53 29.91 2.53 13.69
C CYS A 53 30.06 1.28 12.81
N ILE A 54 28.94 0.66 12.42
CA ILE A 54 28.96 -0.62 11.71
C ILE A 54 28.97 -0.37 10.20
N ARG A 55 29.91 -0.99 9.48
CA ARG A 55 29.91 -1.04 8.01
C ARG A 55 28.74 -1.91 7.56
N ALA A 56 27.86 -1.38 6.72
CA ALA A 56 26.61 -2.03 6.31
C ALA A 56 26.83 -3.41 5.65
N SER A 57 26.54 -4.48 6.41
CA SER A 57 26.09 -5.77 5.90
C SER A 57 24.59 -5.89 6.16
N ASN A 58 23.88 -6.79 5.46
CA ASN A 58 22.44 -6.98 5.69
C ASN A 58 22.17 -7.36 7.16
N SER A 59 22.98 -8.28 7.72
CA SER A 59 22.90 -8.65 9.14
C SER A 59 23.13 -7.46 10.08
N ALA A 60 24.11 -6.61 9.79
CA ALA A 60 24.41 -5.44 10.62
C ALA A 60 23.30 -4.38 10.58
N LEU A 61 22.69 -4.13 9.42
CA LEU A 61 21.57 -3.20 9.32
C LEU A 61 20.37 -3.73 10.12
N LEU A 62 20.08 -5.03 10.00
CA LEU A 62 19.00 -5.70 10.73
C LEU A 62 19.22 -5.73 12.24
N GLU A 63 20.48 -5.78 12.71
CA GLU A 63 20.82 -5.68 14.14
C GLU A 63 20.52 -4.30 14.73
N LEU A 64 20.44 -3.25 13.89
CA LEU A 64 20.09 -1.89 14.32
C LEU A 64 18.58 -1.64 14.34
N VAL A 65 17.78 -2.53 13.75
CA VAL A 65 16.32 -2.39 13.71
C VAL A 65 15.77 -2.53 15.13
N PRO A 66 15.05 -1.53 15.65
CA PRO A 66 14.50 -1.60 16.99
C PRO A 66 13.40 -2.66 17.08
N GLU A 67 13.14 -3.18 18.28
CA GLU A 67 11.92 -3.95 18.52
C GLU A 67 10.71 -3.08 18.21
N THR A 68 9.81 -3.55 17.34
CA THR A 68 8.63 -2.80 16.89
C THR A 68 7.74 -2.43 18.08
N LYS A 69 7.80 -1.17 18.52
CA LYS A 69 6.89 -0.65 19.56
C LYS A 69 5.64 -0.13 18.88
N LYS A 70 4.51 -0.81 19.12
CA LYS A 70 3.20 -0.29 18.74
C LYS A 70 2.84 0.89 19.63
N GLU A 71 2.95 2.10 19.09
CA GLU A 71 2.49 3.30 19.76
C GLU A 71 0.95 3.38 19.73
N ASN A 72 0.36 3.77 20.85
CA ASN A 72 -1.09 3.96 20.97
C ASN A 72 -1.42 5.45 21.09
N LEU A 73 -2.57 5.83 20.56
CA LEU A 73 -3.20 7.11 20.84
C LEU A 73 -3.84 7.09 22.23
N GLU A 74 -3.68 8.19 22.95
CA GLU A 74 -4.25 8.41 24.28
C GLU A 74 -5.66 8.99 24.15
N PHE A 75 -6.61 8.15 23.74
CA PHE A 75 -8.04 8.51 23.71
C PHE A 75 -8.89 7.54 24.54
N GLU A 76 -9.83 8.11 25.28
CA GLU A 76 -10.99 7.37 25.78
C GLU A 76 -11.97 7.16 24.63
N LEU A 77 -12.20 5.89 24.26
CA LEU A 77 -13.04 5.54 23.13
C LEU A 77 -14.46 5.29 23.61
N PRO A 78 -15.49 5.93 23.04
CA PRO A 78 -16.88 5.57 23.29
C PRO A 78 -17.15 4.16 22.80
N MET A 79 -17.16 3.18 23.70
CA MET A 79 -17.31 1.77 23.30
C MET A 79 -18.75 1.46 22.87
N TYR A 80 -18.89 0.63 21.85
CA TYR A 80 -20.16 0.02 21.48
C TYR A 80 -20.58 -0.96 22.57
N ASP A 81 -21.86 -0.93 22.94
CA ASP A 81 -22.46 -1.80 23.95
C ASP A 81 -23.32 -2.88 23.27
N PRO A 82 -22.84 -4.12 23.18
CA PRO A 82 -23.57 -5.22 22.53
C PRO A 82 -24.92 -5.54 23.19
N SER A 83 -25.09 -5.22 24.48
CA SER A 83 -26.31 -5.55 25.22
C SER A 83 -27.54 -4.76 24.77
N LYS A 84 -27.33 -3.60 24.14
CA LYS A 84 -28.44 -2.75 23.67
C LYS A 84 -29.12 -3.30 22.41
N GLY A 85 -28.46 -4.19 21.67
CA GLY A 85 -29.03 -4.82 20.47
C GLY A 85 -29.48 -3.85 19.37
N VAL A 86 -28.94 -2.63 19.34
CA VAL A 86 -29.36 -1.58 18.41
C VAL A 86 -28.78 -1.84 17.02
N VAL A 87 -29.61 -1.69 15.99
CA VAL A 87 -29.15 -1.66 14.60
C VAL A 87 -28.54 -0.29 14.34
N VAL A 88 -27.26 -0.24 13.97
CA VAL A 88 -26.60 1.00 13.56
C VAL A 88 -26.85 1.29 12.09
N ASP A 89 -26.80 2.55 11.69
CA ASP A 89 -26.96 2.92 10.27
C ASP A 89 -25.76 2.44 9.46
N LEU A 90 -24.56 2.57 10.02
CA LEU A 90 -23.31 2.16 9.39
C LEU A 90 -22.39 1.39 10.34
N ALA A 91 -21.99 0.19 9.93
CA ALA A 91 -20.83 -0.50 10.50
C ALA A 91 -19.61 -0.34 9.58
N VAL A 92 -18.54 0.25 10.10
CA VAL A 92 -17.24 0.40 9.41
C VAL A 92 -16.29 -0.67 9.93
N VAL A 93 -15.80 -1.52 9.03
CA VAL A 93 -14.87 -2.61 9.38
C VAL A 93 -13.45 -2.22 8.96
N GLY A 94 -12.63 -1.85 9.92
CA GLY A 94 -11.25 -1.38 9.73
C GLY A 94 -11.06 0.10 10.07
N GLY A 95 -10.19 0.39 11.04
CA GLY A 95 -9.85 1.72 11.55
C GLY A 95 -8.71 2.41 10.80
N GLY A 96 -8.58 2.17 9.50
CA GLY A 96 -7.64 2.85 8.61
C GLY A 96 -8.11 4.25 8.20
N PRO A 97 -7.30 5.02 7.44
CA PRO A 97 -7.68 6.36 6.99
C PRO A 97 -9.01 6.37 6.22
N ALA A 98 -9.24 5.36 5.38
CA ALA A 98 -10.45 5.20 4.58
C ALA A 98 -11.71 5.06 5.44
N GLY A 99 -11.67 4.13 6.41
CA GLY A 99 -12.81 3.85 7.28
C GLY A 99 -13.13 5.01 8.21
N LEU A 100 -12.12 5.62 8.82
CA LEU A 100 -12.33 6.78 9.70
C LEU A 100 -12.87 7.99 8.94
N ALA A 101 -12.40 8.24 7.70
CA ALA A 101 -12.88 9.37 6.89
C ALA A 101 -14.37 9.25 6.51
N VAL A 102 -14.87 8.03 6.25
CA VAL A 102 -16.30 7.80 6.01
C VAL A 102 -17.08 7.84 7.32
N ALA A 103 -16.59 7.17 8.37
CA ALA A 103 -17.24 7.17 9.68
C ALA A 103 -17.46 8.59 10.21
N GLN A 104 -16.46 9.46 10.06
CA GLN A 104 -16.54 10.87 10.46
C GLN A 104 -17.69 11.59 9.75
N GLN A 105 -17.76 11.52 8.42
CA GLN A 105 -18.74 12.29 7.64
C GLN A 105 -20.16 11.74 7.78
N VAL A 106 -20.31 10.42 7.88
CA VAL A 106 -21.63 9.79 8.10
C VAL A 106 -22.16 10.13 9.49
N SER A 107 -21.31 10.09 10.52
CA SER A 107 -21.71 10.50 11.88
C SER A 107 -21.95 12.01 12.02
N GLU A 108 -21.24 12.84 11.26
CA GLU A 108 -21.49 14.30 11.19
C GLU A 108 -22.90 14.63 10.68
N ALA A 109 -23.45 13.78 9.82
CA ALA A 109 -24.83 13.87 9.34
C ALA A 109 -25.88 13.33 10.35
N GLY A 110 -25.45 12.92 11.55
CA GLY A 110 -26.33 12.44 12.62
C GLY A 110 -26.68 10.95 12.57
N LEU A 111 -26.10 10.19 11.63
CA LEU A 111 -26.32 8.74 11.54
C LEU A 111 -25.48 7.99 12.58
N SER A 112 -26.04 6.88 13.08
CA SER A 112 -25.37 6.02 14.06
C SER A 112 -24.29 5.17 13.41
N VAL A 113 -23.05 5.28 13.90
CA VAL A 113 -21.89 4.58 13.33
C VAL A 113 -21.18 3.73 14.37
N CYS A 114 -20.88 2.49 14.01
CA CYS A 114 -19.99 1.60 14.77
C CYS A 114 -18.70 1.31 13.97
N SER A 115 -17.55 1.75 14.47
CA SER A 115 -16.23 1.44 13.92
C SER A 115 -15.64 0.21 14.61
N ILE A 116 -15.46 -0.87 13.85
CA ILE A 116 -14.97 -2.16 14.32
C ILE A 116 -13.52 -2.33 13.86
N ASP A 117 -12.59 -2.40 14.80
CA ASP A 117 -11.16 -2.57 14.51
C ASP A 117 -10.47 -3.40 15.62
N PRO A 118 -9.55 -4.33 15.31
CA PRO A 118 -8.87 -5.11 16.34
C PRO A 118 -7.95 -4.30 17.26
N SER A 119 -7.53 -3.11 16.84
CA SER A 119 -6.52 -2.28 17.50
C SER A 119 -6.77 -0.78 17.24
N PRO A 120 -7.94 -0.23 17.62
CA PRO A 120 -8.37 1.10 17.20
C PRO A 120 -7.45 2.21 17.69
N ARG A 121 -6.74 1.99 18.81
CA ARG A 121 -5.77 2.96 19.37
C ARG A 121 -4.40 2.93 18.72
N VAL A 122 -4.00 1.84 18.06
CA VAL A 122 -2.63 1.69 17.53
C VAL A 122 -2.41 2.63 16.34
N ILE A 123 -1.34 3.41 16.33
CA ILE A 123 -0.99 4.29 15.21
C ILE A 123 -0.75 3.46 13.94
N TRP A 124 -1.13 3.98 12.77
CA TRP A 124 -0.96 3.26 11.52
C TRP A 124 0.53 3.00 11.22
N PRO A 125 0.92 1.76 10.91
CA PRO A 125 2.32 1.35 10.87
C PRO A 125 3.07 1.79 9.60
N ASN A 126 2.39 2.10 8.51
CA ASN A 126 3.01 2.41 7.22
C ASN A 126 3.21 3.91 7.04
N ASN A 127 4.34 4.35 6.50
CA ASN A 127 4.56 5.75 6.11
C ASN A 127 3.78 6.12 4.86
N TYR A 128 3.40 7.40 4.77
CA TYR A 128 2.72 7.94 3.59
C TYR A 128 3.46 9.18 3.10
N GLY A 129 3.80 9.17 1.81
CA GLY A 129 4.16 10.37 1.07
C GLY A 129 2.98 10.82 0.22
N VAL A 130 2.82 12.14 0.09
CA VAL A 130 1.74 12.77 -0.68
C VAL A 130 2.25 14.00 -1.39
N TRP A 131 1.63 14.38 -2.51
CA TRP A 131 1.85 15.71 -3.06
C TRP A 131 1.10 16.74 -2.21
N VAL A 132 1.76 17.86 -1.89
CA VAL A 132 1.22 18.83 -0.92
C VAL A 132 -0.12 19.41 -1.40
N ASP A 133 -0.27 19.65 -2.70
CA ASP A 133 -1.52 20.15 -3.32
C ASP A 133 -2.72 19.23 -3.07
N GLU A 134 -2.51 17.92 -2.94
CA GLU A 134 -3.58 16.97 -2.67
C GLU A 134 -4.10 17.11 -1.23
N PHE A 135 -3.21 17.33 -0.26
CA PHE A 135 -3.58 17.54 1.13
C PHE A 135 -4.11 18.95 1.39
N GLU A 136 -3.62 19.94 0.66
CA GLU A 136 -4.15 21.31 0.66
C GLU A 136 -5.64 21.32 0.25
N ALA A 137 -5.97 20.64 -0.85
CA ALA A 137 -7.36 20.54 -1.32
C ALA A 137 -8.32 19.87 -0.33
N MET A 138 -7.80 19.18 0.70
CA MET A 138 -8.58 18.49 1.73
C MET A 138 -8.48 19.14 3.12
N ASP A 139 -7.83 20.31 3.25
CA ASP A 139 -7.57 20.96 4.55
C ASP A 139 -6.81 20.04 5.54
N LEU A 140 -5.77 19.37 5.03
CA LEU A 140 -4.94 18.42 5.77
C LEU A 140 -3.46 18.83 5.82
N LEU A 141 -3.11 20.08 5.48
CA LEU A 141 -1.72 20.56 5.55
C LEU A 141 -1.12 20.46 6.96
N ASP A 142 -1.96 20.65 7.98
CA ASP A 142 -1.58 20.46 9.38
C ASP A 142 -1.18 19.01 9.70
N CYS A 143 -1.53 18.04 8.86
CA CYS A 143 -1.20 16.63 9.04
C CYS A 143 0.10 16.20 8.33
N LEU A 144 0.91 17.14 7.85
CA LEU A 144 2.24 16.88 7.29
C LEU A 144 3.32 17.19 8.35
N ASP A 145 4.28 16.28 8.55
CA ASP A 145 5.39 16.53 9.50
C ASP A 145 6.59 17.22 8.84
N THR A 146 6.81 16.98 7.54
CA THR A 146 7.89 17.60 6.77
C THR A 146 7.47 17.72 5.31
N THR A 147 7.80 18.85 4.70
CA THR A 147 7.56 19.13 3.30
C THR A 147 8.86 19.55 2.61
N TRP A 148 8.97 19.19 1.34
CA TRP A 148 10.03 19.64 0.46
C TRP A 148 9.40 20.42 -0.69
N PRO A 149 9.93 21.60 -1.05
CA PRO A 149 9.38 22.42 -2.13
C PRO A 149 9.42 21.74 -3.50
N GLY A 150 10.27 20.72 -3.69
CA GLY A 150 10.29 19.92 -4.91
C GLY A 150 10.85 18.52 -4.70
N ALA A 151 10.89 17.79 -5.81
CA ALA A 151 11.41 16.44 -5.89
C ALA A 151 12.49 16.31 -6.96
N VAL A 152 13.34 15.29 -6.85
CA VAL A 152 14.35 14.96 -7.86
C VAL A 152 14.23 13.50 -8.29
N VAL A 153 14.38 13.27 -9.59
CA VAL A 153 14.45 11.94 -10.20
C VAL A 153 15.82 11.76 -10.83
N PHE A 154 16.60 10.78 -10.38
CA PHE A 154 17.82 10.36 -11.05
C PHE A 154 17.49 9.25 -12.04
N ILE A 155 17.63 9.55 -13.33
CA ILE A 155 17.42 8.58 -14.41
C ILE A 155 18.61 7.63 -14.47
N ASP A 156 19.83 8.18 -14.46
CA ASP A 156 21.08 7.43 -14.38
C ASP A 156 22.18 8.31 -13.77
N ASP A 157 23.45 7.90 -13.89
CA ASP A 157 24.58 8.62 -13.30
C ASP A 157 24.85 9.98 -14.00
N GLN A 158 24.25 10.21 -15.18
CA GLN A 158 24.49 11.39 -16.02
C GLN A 158 23.26 12.32 -16.09
N SER A 159 22.05 11.78 -15.92
CA SER A 159 20.79 12.50 -16.09
C SER A 159 19.93 12.51 -14.82
N ARG A 160 19.41 13.69 -14.51
CA ARG A 160 18.41 13.91 -13.45
C ARG A 160 17.36 14.94 -13.88
N LYS A 161 16.14 14.78 -13.37
CA LYS A 161 15.00 15.68 -13.56
C LYS A 161 14.63 16.33 -12.24
N TYR A 162 14.30 17.63 -12.28
CA TYR A 162 13.77 18.36 -11.15
C TYR A 162 12.27 18.53 -11.32
N LEU A 163 11.52 18.17 -10.29
CA LEU A 163 10.07 18.27 -10.26
C LEU A 163 9.69 19.44 -9.36
N ASP A 164 9.18 20.49 -9.96
CA ASP A 164 8.68 21.68 -9.26
C ASP A 164 7.25 21.45 -8.74
N ARG A 165 7.11 20.40 -7.93
CA ARG A 165 5.88 20.04 -7.24
C ARG A 165 6.22 19.66 -5.80
N PRO A 166 5.73 20.40 -4.79
CA PRO A 166 6.04 20.10 -3.41
C PRO A 166 5.53 18.73 -2.97
N TYR A 167 6.36 18.02 -2.21
CA TYR A 167 6.06 16.69 -1.66
C TYR A 167 6.10 16.74 -0.14
N GLY A 168 5.26 15.95 0.52
CA GLY A 168 5.16 15.92 1.98
C GLY A 168 5.13 14.51 2.53
N ARG A 169 5.73 14.32 3.71
CA ARG A 169 5.51 13.14 4.54
C ARG A 169 4.34 13.41 5.49
N VAL A 170 3.46 12.43 5.60
CA VAL A 170 2.27 12.52 6.46
C VAL A 170 2.65 12.21 7.90
N ASN A 171 2.27 13.10 8.82
CA ASN A 171 2.25 12.83 10.25
C ASN A 171 1.09 11.88 10.58
N ARG A 172 1.38 10.57 10.59
CA ARG A 172 0.38 9.51 10.79
C ARG A 172 -0.33 9.61 12.13
N LYS A 173 0.41 9.99 13.18
CA LYS A 173 -0.13 10.20 14.53
C LYS A 173 -1.14 11.34 14.53
N GLN A 174 -0.78 12.47 13.92
CA GLN A 174 -1.64 13.65 13.85
C GLN A 174 -2.86 13.42 12.95
N LEU A 175 -2.68 12.82 11.78
CA LEU A 175 -3.78 12.49 10.87
C LEU A 175 -4.79 11.57 11.56
N LYS A 176 -4.32 10.48 12.19
CA LYS A 176 -5.20 9.57 12.92
C LYS A 176 -5.86 10.27 14.11
N SER A 177 -5.13 11.10 14.86
CA SER A 177 -5.68 11.84 15.99
C SER A 177 -6.79 12.80 15.57
N LYS A 178 -6.58 13.58 14.49
CA LYS A 178 -7.57 14.51 13.93
C LYS A 178 -8.85 13.78 13.52
N MET A 179 -8.72 12.65 12.81
CA MET A 179 -9.87 11.83 12.40
C MET A 179 -10.59 11.18 13.59
N MET A 180 -9.84 10.61 14.54
CA MET A 180 -10.40 9.98 15.74
C MET A 180 -11.16 10.99 16.61
N GLN A 181 -10.61 12.19 16.82
CA GLN A 181 -11.27 13.24 17.60
C GLN A 181 -12.63 13.63 16.99
N LYS A 182 -12.68 13.81 15.66
CA LYS A 182 -13.94 14.12 14.97
C LYS A 182 -14.94 12.95 15.04
N CYS A 183 -14.50 11.71 14.87
CA CYS A 183 -15.36 10.54 15.06
C CYS A 183 -15.94 10.48 16.49
N ILE A 184 -15.11 10.74 17.51
CA ILE A 184 -15.54 10.73 18.92
C ILE A 184 -16.55 11.86 19.17
N SER A 185 -16.28 13.09 18.70
CA SER A 185 -17.19 14.23 18.88
C SER A 185 -18.54 14.02 18.19
N ASN A 186 -18.55 13.31 17.06
CA ASN A 186 -19.76 13.00 16.30
C ASN A 186 -20.50 11.77 16.86
N GLY A 187 -20.00 11.15 17.94
CA GLY A 187 -20.69 10.07 18.63
C GLY A 187 -20.46 8.67 18.06
N VAL A 188 -19.46 8.47 17.19
CA VAL A 188 -19.06 7.15 16.69
C VAL A 188 -18.75 6.22 17.86
N LYS A 189 -19.31 5.02 17.83
CA LYS A 189 -18.99 3.96 18.78
C LYS A 189 -17.90 3.06 18.24
N PHE A 190 -17.00 2.62 19.11
CA PHE A 190 -15.88 1.75 18.75
C PHE A 190 -16.08 0.35 19.31
N TYR A 191 -15.77 -0.66 18.50
CA TYR A 191 -15.77 -2.05 18.95
C TYR A 191 -14.42 -2.70 18.65
N GLN A 192 -13.72 -3.15 19.69
CA GLN A 192 -12.39 -3.72 19.55
C GLN A 192 -12.47 -5.21 19.24
N ALA A 193 -12.70 -5.56 17.97
CA ALA A 193 -12.77 -6.93 17.52
C ALA A 193 -12.41 -7.06 16.04
N LYS A 194 -12.32 -8.31 15.57
CA LYS A 194 -12.20 -8.64 14.15
C LYS A 194 -13.54 -9.19 13.66
N VAL A 195 -14.10 -8.58 12.62
CA VAL A 195 -15.25 -9.18 11.91
C VAL A 195 -14.76 -10.37 11.09
N ILE A 196 -15.41 -11.52 11.27
CA ILE A 196 -15.06 -12.78 10.59
C ILE A 196 -16.03 -13.12 9.46
N LYS A 197 -17.27 -12.64 9.54
CA LYS A 197 -18.32 -12.94 8.57
C LYS A 197 -19.41 -11.88 8.62
N VAL A 198 -20.05 -11.66 7.48
CA VAL A 198 -21.30 -10.90 7.37
C VAL A 198 -22.39 -11.81 6.82
N ILE A 199 -23.59 -11.70 7.38
CA ILE A 199 -24.81 -12.36 6.90
C ILE A 199 -25.82 -11.27 6.56
N HIS A 200 -26.46 -11.37 5.41
CA HIS A 200 -27.41 -10.37 4.95
C HIS A 200 -28.85 -10.85 5.19
N GLU A 201 -29.64 -9.95 5.76
CA GLU A 201 -31.10 -10.01 5.77
C GLU A 201 -31.65 -9.00 4.75
N GLU A 202 -32.96 -8.89 4.64
CA GLU A 202 -33.61 -8.01 3.66
C GLU A 202 -33.16 -6.54 3.85
N SER A 203 -33.39 -5.98 5.04
CA SER A 203 -33.12 -4.56 5.34
C SER A 203 -31.81 -4.29 6.09
N LYS A 204 -31.18 -5.31 6.69
CA LYS A 204 -29.97 -5.16 7.52
C LYS A 204 -28.96 -6.29 7.31
N SER A 205 -27.78 -6.13 7.90
CA SER A 205 -26.70 -7.11 7.90
C SER A 205 -26.24 -7.42 9.33
N LEU A 206 -25.86 -8.67 9.58
CA LEU A 206 -25.31 -9.17 10.83
C LEU A 206 -23.82 -9.38 10.67
N LEU A 207 -23.00 -8.61 11.39
CA LEU A 207 -21.55 -8.73 11.43
C LEU A 207 -21.16 -9.61 12.62
N ILE A 208 -20.61 -10.79 12.34
CA ILE A 208 -20.14 -11.73 13.35
C ILE A 208 -18.69 -11.41 13.66
N CYS A 209 -18.40 -11.10 14.93
CA CYS A 209 -17.05 -10.83 15.43
C CYS A 209 -16.37 -12.11 15.94
N ASN A 210 -15.04 -12.08 16.02
CA ASN A 210 -14.21 -13.22 16.45
C ASN A 210 -14.40 -13.60 17.93
N ASP A 211 -15.00 -12.73 18.74
CA ASP A 211 -15.36 -12.95 20.14
C ASP A 211 -16.80 -13.47 20.32
N GLY A 212 -17.54 -13.68 19.21
CA GLY A 212 -18.92 -14.17 19.21
C GLY A 212 -19.99 -13.07 19.27
N VAL A 213 -19.60 -11.80 19.42
CA VAL A 213 -20.56 -10.69 19.39
C VAL A 213 -21.07 -10.45 17.97
N ILE A 214 -22.37 -10.18 17.85
CA ILE A 214 -23.05 -9.84 16.61
C ILE A 214 -23.43 -8.37 16.63
N ILE A 215 -22.93 -7.61 15.65
CA ILE A 215 -23.30 -6.22 15.43
C ILE A 215 -24.27 -6.17 14.26
N GLN A 216 -25.36 -5.41 14.39
CA GLN A 216 -26.35 -5.28 13.33
C GLN A 216 -26.21 -3.91 12.68
N ALA A 217 -26.22 -3.85 11.35
CA ALA A 217 -26.13 -2.58 10.63
C ALA A 217 -26.99 -2.55 9.36
N THR A 218 -27.52 -1.39 9.01
CA THR A 218 -28.21 -1.17 7.73
C THR A 218 -27.20 -1.31 6.58
N ILE A 219 -26.03 -0.66 6.70
CA ILE A 219 -24.93 -0.74 5.74
C ILE A 219 -23.66 -1.26 6.42
N VAL A 220 -22.92 -2.09 5.67
CA VAL A 220 -21.56 -2.51 6.03
C VAL A 220 -20.57 -1.90 5.06
N LEU A 221 -19.60 -1.17 5.59
CA LEU A 221 -18.45 -0.66 4.86
C LEU A 221 -17.20 -1.47 5.21
N ASP A 222 -16.70 -2.24 4.25
CA ASP A 222 -15.40 -2.88 4.31
C ASP A 222 -14.30 -1.82 4.05
N ALA A 223 -13.53 -1.50 5.08
CA ALA A 223 -12.35 -0.66 5.04
C ALA A 223 -11.10 -1.44 5.51
N THR A 224 -11.09 -2.76 5.35
CA THR A 224 -10.01 -3.66 5.83
C THR A 224 -8.72 -3.62 4.99
N GLY A 225 -8.65 -2.71 4.01
CA GLY A 225 -7.49 -2.53 3.15
C GLY A 225 -7.17 -3.79 2.34
N PHE A 226 -5.92 -4.24 2.37
CA PHE A 226 -5.46 -5.41 1.58
C PHE A 226 -5.91 -6.76 2.14
N SER A 227 -6.57 -6.78 3.30
CA SER A 227 -7.07 -8.02 3.89
C SER A 227 -8.29 -8.57 3.14
N ARG A 228 -9.01 -7.73 2.38
CA ARG A 228 -10.11 -8.12 1.47
C ARG A 228 -11.11 -9.08 2.13
N CYS A 229 -11.54 -8.74 3.35
CA CYS A 229 -12.18 -9.69 4.25
C CYS A 229 -13.66 -9.92 3.94
N LEU A 230 -14.38 -8.91 3.45
CA LEU A 230 -15.86 -8.95 3.39
C LEU A 230 -16.41 -8.78 1.98
N VAL A 231 -15.84 -7.88 1.17
CA VAL A 231 -16.26 -7.74 -0.23
C VAL A 231 -15.85 -8.97 -1.05
N GLN A 232 -16.71 -9.30 -2.01
CA GLN A 232 -16.56 -10.45 -2.89
C GLN A 232 -15.90 -10.07 -4.21
N TYR A 233 -15.16 -11.02 -4.78
CA TYR A 233 -14.50 -10.92 -6.09
C TYR A 233 -14.82 -12.18 -6.91
N ASP A 234 -15.00 -12.01 -8.21
CA ASP A 234 -15.29 -13.07 -9.18
C ASP A 234 -14.08 -13.43 -10.07
N LYS A 235 -13.02 -12.61 -10.03
CA LYS A 235 -11.81 -12.78 -10.81
C LYS A 235 -10.64 -13.30 -9.96
N PRO A 236 -9.73 -14.11 -10.54
CA PRO A 236 -8.52 -14.54 -9.85
C PRO A 236 -7.69 -13.37 -9.32
N TYR A 237 -7.22 -13.49 -8.09
CA TYR A 237 -6.39 -12.46 -7.48
C TYR A 237 -4.92 -12.61 -7.90
N ASN A 238 -4.53 -11.87 -8.93
CA ASN A 238 -3.17 -11.84 -9.45
C ASN A 238 -2.70 -10.40 -9.79
N PRO A 239 -2.61 -9.49 -8.79
CA PRO A 239 -2.18 -8.12 -9.01
C PRO A 239 -0.69 -8.05 -9.36
N GLY A 240 -0.21 -6.87 -9.77
CA GLY A 240 1.20 -6.56 -9.63
C GLY A 240 1.54 -6.31 -8.16
N TYR A 241 2.82 -6.31 -7.80
CA TYR A 241 3.25 -5.97 -6.45
C TYR A 241 4.38 -4.95 -6.49
N GLN A 242 4.20 -3.87 -5.74
CA GLN A 242 5.29 -2.97 -5.35
C GLN A 242 5.81 -3.45 -4.00
N VAL A 243 7.11 -3.67 -3.92
CA VAL A 243 7.77 -4.17 -2.71
C VAL A 243 8.86 -3.20 -2.31
N ALA A 244 8.87 -2.80 -1.06
CA ALA A 244 9.82 -1.83 -0.54
C ALA A 244 10.33 -2.18 0.85
N TYR A 245 11.57 -1.80 1.12
CA TYR A 245 12.15 -1.82 2.46
C TYR A 245 12.70 -0.45 2.80
N GLY A 246 12.17 0.14 3.86
CA GLY A 246 12.45 1.50 4.30
C GLY A 246 13.04 1.55 5.71
N ILE A 247 13.86 2.56 5.98
CA ILE A 247 14.33 2.90 7.32
C ILE A 247 14.26 4.42 7.53
N LEU A 248 13.81 4.84 8.71
CA LEU A 248 14.08 6.16 9.25
C LEU A 248 15.30 6.05 10.16
N ALA A 249 16.37 6.78 9.86
CA ALA A 249 17.65 6.57 10.52
C ALA A 249 18.37 7.87 10.88
N GLU A 250 19.11 7.81 11.99
CA GLU A 250 20.22 8.72 12.25
C GLU A 250 21.47 8.18 11.53
N VAL A 251 22.12 9.06 10.76
CA VAL A 251 23.34 8.77 10.00
C VAL A 251 24.46 9.73 10.39
N GLU A 252 25.71 9.39 10.06
CA GLU A 252 26.83 10.34 10.20
C GLU A 252 26.65 11.55 9.28
N GLU A 253 26.35 11.29 8.01
CA GLU A 253 26.02 12.25 6.96
C GLU A 253 25.35 11.52 5.77
N HIS A 254 24.72 12.27 4.87
CA HIS A 254 24.20 11.76 3.61
C HIS A 254 24.39 12.78 2.46
N PRO A 255 24.44 12.35 1.19
CA PRO A 255 24.73 13.23 0.07
C PRO A 255 23.51 13.99 -0.50
N PHE A 256 22.31 13.78 0.04
CA PHE A 256 21.08 14.36 -0.50
C PHE A 256 20.81 15.80 -0.04
N ASP A 257 20.27 16.62 -0.95
CA ASP A 257 19.88 18.01 -0.69
C ASP A 257 18.72 18.08 0.32
N LEU A 258 18.75 19.00 1.28
CA LEU A 258 17.70 19.13 2.30
C LEU A 258 16.42 19.81 1.79
N ASP A 259 16.50 20.54 0.68
CA ASP A 259 15.37 21.28 0.10
C ASP A 259 14.58 20.45 -0.93
N LYS A 260 14.94 19.18 -1.14
CA LYS A 260 14.26 18.29 -2.08
C LYS A 260 14.19 16.88 -1.54
N MET A 261 13.15 16.17 -1.92
CA MET A 261 13.09 14.73 -1.71
C MET A 261 13.54 14.00 -2.97
N VAL A 262 14.25 12.88 -2.82
CA VAL A 262 14.58 12.00 -3.95
C VAL A 262 13.38 11.11 -4.21
N PHE A 263 12.70 11.38 -5.31
CA PHE A 263 11.49 10.69 -5.70
C PHE A 263 11.79 9.34 -6.34
N MET A 264 12.73 9.30 -7.28
CA MET A 264 13.18 8.03 -7.83
C MET A 264 14.65 8.11 -8.19
N ASP A 265 15.47 7.24 -7.61
CA ASP A 265 16.87 7.09 -8.01
C ASP A 265 17.13 5.73 -8.66
N TRP A 266 17.12 5.73 -9.99
CA TRP A 266 17.31 4.55 -10.85
C TRP A 266 18.79 4.23 -11.12
N ARG A 267 19.74 4.94 -10.51
CA ARG A 267 21.18 4.64 -10.66
C ARG A 267 21.48 3.27 -10.08
N ASP A 268 22.34 2.52 -10.77
CA ASP A 268 22.71 1.14 -10.43
C ASP A 268 24.23 0.92 -10.39
N SER A 269 25.03 1.99 -10.42
CA SER A 269 26.49 1.99 -10.31
C SER A 269 26.97 1.33 -9.00
N HIS A 270 26.17 1.43 -7.93
CA HIS A 270 26.38 0.74 -6.66
C HIS A 270 26.40 -0.81 -6.75
N LEU A 271 26.00 -1.38 -7.89
CA LEU A 271 25.98 -2.82 -8.14
C LEU A 271 27.11 -3.30 -9.08
N ASN A 272 27.99 -2.41 -9.56
CA ASN A 272 29.01 -2.78 -10.56
C ASN A 272 29.94 -3.92 -10.12
N ASP A 273 30.27 -3.98 -8.82
CA ASP A 273 31.11 -5.04 -8.26
C ASP A 273 30.32 -6.30 -7.84
N LYS A 274 29.01 -6.33 -8.09
CA LYS A 274 28.08 -7.39 -7.67
C LYS A 274 27.31 -7.96 -8.85
N LYS A 275 28.00 -8.76 -9.67
CA LYS A 275 27.48 -9.27 -10.96
C LYS A 275 26.07 -9.87 -10.88
N GLU A 276 25.80 -10.74 -9.91
CA GLU A 276 24.47 -11.39 -9.78
C GLU A 276 23.36 -10.39 -9.42
N LEU A 277 23.61 -9.46 -8.47
CA LEU A 277 22.62 -8.43 -8.13
C LEU A 277 22.42 -7.45 -9.28
N LYS A 278 23.48 -7.10 -10.01
CA LYS A 278 23.42 -6.25 -11.19
C LYS A 278 22.54 -6.89 -12.27
N GLU A 279 22.70 -8.19 -12.52
CA GLU A 279 21.90 -8.93 -13.48
C GLU A 279 20.42 -8.98 -13.07
N LYS A 280 20.11 -9.29 -11.80
CA LYS A 280 18.74 -9.24 -11.28
C LYS A 280 18.12 -7.85 -11.39
N ASN A 281 18.88 -6.80 -11.03
CA ASN A 281 18.43 -5.41 -11.11
C ASN A 281 18.22 -4.95 -12.56
N SER A 282 18.99 -5.48 -13.51
CA SER A 282 18.79 -5.18 -14.92
C SER A 282 17.43 -5.66 -15.43
N GLN A 283 16.96 -6.81 -14.93
CA GLN A 283 15.69 -7.42 -15.34
C GLN A 283 14.48 -6.85 -14.59
N VAL A 284 14.58 -6.76 -13.26
CA VAL A 284 13.54 -6.20 -12.39
C VAL A 284 14.19 -5.11 -11.52
N PRO A 285 14.18 -3.85 -11.98
CA PRO A 285 14.92 -2.79 -11.33
C PRO A 285 14.26 -2.32 -10.03
N THR A 286 15.10 -1.88 -9.10
CA THR A 286 14.67 -1.09 -7.94
C THR A 286 15.18 0.33 -8.05
N PHE A 287 14.56 1.23 -7.30
CA PHE A 287 14.99 2.61 -7.15
C PHE A 287 14.96 3.01 -5.67
N LEU A 288 15.70 4.07 -5.33
CA LEU A 288 15.69 4.63 -3.98
C LEU A 288 14.74 5.83 -3.88
N TYR A 289 13.88 5.83 -2.86
CA TYR A 289 13.27 7.02 -2.26
C TYR A 289 14.15 7.55 -1.13
N ALA A 290 14.35 8.87 -1.06
CA ALA A 290 15.06 9.49 0.06
C ALA A 290 14.38 10.79 0.50
N MET A 291 14.11 10.90 1.80
CA MET A 291 13.46 12.04 2.44
C MET A 291 14.37 12.59 3.54
N PRO A 292 15.22 13.57 3.24
CA PRO A 292 16.16 14.14 4.19
C PRO A 292 15.47 15.15 5.11
N PHE A 293 15.58 14.95 6.44
CA PHE A 293 15.04 15.85 7.47
C PHE A 293 16.12 16.80 8.03
N SER A 294 17.37 16.36 8.01
CA SER A 294 18.57 17.13 8.36
C SER A 294 19.79 16.39 7.80
N SER A 295 20.98 16.99 7.84
CA SER A 295 22.21 16.31 7.38
C SER A 295 22.52 14.97 8.08
N LYS A 296 21.86 14.67 9.21
CA LYS A 296 22.08 13.47 10.02
C LYS A 296 20.82 12.62 10.21
N ARG A 297 19.67 13.01 9.67
CA ARG A 297 18.40 12.29 9.86
C ARG A 297 17.65 12.20 8.54
N ILE A 298 17.37 10.97 8.10
CA ILE A 298 16.85 10.70 6.76
C ILE A 298 15.99 9.45 6.75
N PHE A 299 14.93 9.47 5.94
CA PHE A 299 14.22 8.25 5.55
C PHE A 299 14.71 7.78 4.20
N LEU A 300 15.01 6.49 4.08
CA LEU A 300 15.57 5.84 2.90
C LEU A 300 14.76 4.58 2.62
N GLU A 301 14.32 4.39 1.38
CA GLU A 301 13.53 3.22 1.00
C GLU A 301 13.92 2.73 -0.38
N GLU A 302 14.39 1.48 -0.47
CA GLU A 302 14.63 0.82 -1.76
C GLU A 302 13.35 0.11 -2.19
N THR A 303 12.91 0.38 -3.43
CA THR A 303 11.56 0.03 -3.90
C THR A 303 11.62 -0.59 -5.29
N SER A 304 10.97 -1.74 -5.46
CA SER A 304 10.62 -2.32 -6.76
C SER A 304 9.29 -1.72 -7.21
N LEU A 305 9.27 -0.95 -8.30
CA LEU A 305 8.08 -0.22 -8.79
C LEU A 305 6.85 -1.11 -8.95
N VAL A 306 6.97 -2.18 -9.74
CA VAL A 306 5.94 -3.21 -9.91
C VAL A 306 6.56 -4.48 -10.47
N ALA A 307 6.23 -5.63 -9.88
CA ALA A 307 6.65 -6.95 -10.34
C ALA A 307 5.54 -7.98 -10.16
N ARG A 308 5.56 -9.07 -10.94
CA ARG A 308 4.63 -10.20 -10.81
C ARG A 308 5.38 -11.53 -11.07
N PRO A 309 5.63 -12.36 -10.03
CA PRO A 309 5.39 -12.10 -8.60
C PRO A 309 6.23 -10.92 -8.07
N GLY A 310 5.89 -10.41 -6.87
CA GLY A 310 6.67 -9.36 -6.22
C GLY A 310 8.12 -9.79 -5.97
N VAL A 311 9.05 -8.82 -6.00
CA VAL A 311 10.47 -9.05 -5.68
C VAL A 311 10.61 -9.51 -4.22
N ALA A 312 11.50 -10.46 -3.97
CA ALA A 312 11.76 -10.96 -2.62
C ALA A 312 12.31 -9.84 -1.73
N MET A 313 11.84 -9.77 -0.48
CA MET A 313 12.24 -8.72 0.47
C MET A 313 13.75 -8.71 0.71
N GLU A 314 14.37 -9.89 0.72
CA GLU A 314 15.81 -10.07 0.92
C GLU A 314 16.62 -9.45 -0.23
N ASP A 315 16.14 -9.54 -1.47
CA ASP A 315 16.79 -8.90 -2.63
C ASP A 315 16.72 -7.37 -2.53
N ILE A 316 15.56 -6.83 -2.12
CA ILE A 316 15.40 -5.38 -1.86
C ILE A 316 16.40 -4.92 -0.79
N GLN A 317 16.50 -5.65 0.32
CA GLN A 317 17.42 -5.32 1.42
C GLN A 317 18.89 -5.39 0.99
N GLU A 318 19.28 -6.41 0.21
CA GLU A 318 20.64 -6.54 -0.30
C GLU A 318 21.05 -5.40 -1.24
N ARG A 319 20.13 -4.95 -2.09
CA ARG A 319 20.32 -3.78 -2.98
C ARG A 319 20.42 -2.49 -2.18
N MET A 320 19.54 -2.28 -1.21
CA MET A 320 19.63 -1.13 -0.29
C MET A 320 20.98 -1.07 0.40
N VAL A 321 21.46 -2.18 0.99
CA VAL A 321 22.77 -2.24 1.67
C VAL A 321 23.92 -1.92 0.71
N ALA A 322 23.87 -2.44 -0.53
CA ALA A 322 24.87 -2.12 -1.54
C ALA A 322 24.87 -0.61 -1.87
N ARG A 323 23.69 -0.01 -2.01
CA ARG A 323 23.54 1.43 -2.27
C ARG A 323 24.04 2.29 -1.12
N LEU A 324 23.65 2.01 0.13
CA LEU A 324 24.10 2.76 1.29
C LEU A 324 25.63 2.75 1.42
N LYS A 325 26.23 1.57 1.22
CA LYS A 325 27.69 1.42 1.23
C LYS A 325 28.35 2.23 0.12
N HIS A 326 27.80 2.20 -1.09
CA HIS A 326 28.33 2.95 -2.23
C HIS A 326 28.23 4.47 -2.02
N LEU A 327 27.14 4.95 -1.44
CA LEU A 327 26.94 6.36 -1.10
C LEU A 327 27.71 6.82 0.14
N GLY A 328 28.42 5.91 0.83
CA GLY A 328 29.15 6.23 2.06
C GLY A 328 28.25 6.51 3.28
N ILE A 329 26.96 6.20 3.20
CA ILE A 329 26.00 6.47 4.28
C ILE A 329 26.25 5.47 5.42
N LYS A 330 26.68 5.99 6.57
CA LYS A 330 26.89 5.21 7.79
C LYS A 330 25.74 5.42 8.76
N VAL A 331 24.94 4.38 8.94
CA VAL A 331 23.80 4.35 9.87
C VAL A 331 24.31 4.20 11.30
N LYS A 332 23.91 5.11 12.18
CA LYS A 332 24.20 5.04 13.63
C LYS A 332 23.10 4.30 14.37
N SER A 333 21.85 4.60 14.05
CA SER A 333 20.67 4.00 14.66
C SER A 333 19.49 4.07 13.71
N ILE A 334 18.62 3.06 13.78
CA ILE A 334 17.34 3.04 13.07
C ILE A 334 16.25 3.42 14.08
N GLU A 335 15.48 4.46 13.77
CA GLU A 335 14.33 4.90 14.55
C GLU A 335 13.10 4.03 14.23
N GLU A 336 12.89 3.74 12.95
CA GLU A 336 11.78 2.93 12.44
C GLU A 336 12.24 2.13 11.21
N ASP A 337 11.75 0.90 11.05
CA ASP A 337 11.82 0.15 9.80
C ASP A 337 10.43 -0.02 9.17
N GLU A 338 10.39 -0.16 7.85
CA GLU A 338 9.17 -0.37 7.09
C GLU A 338 9.35 -1.48 6.07
N ARG A 339 8.38 -2.40 6.05
CA ARG A 339 8.28 -3.48 5.07
C ARG A 339 6.97 -3.33 4.33
N CYS A 340 7.04 -2.91 3.07
CA CYS A 340 5.87 -2.60 2.28
C CYS A 340 5.67 -3.64 1.18
N VAL A 341 4.45 -4.18 1.10
CA VAL A 341 4.00 -5.03 -0.01
C VAL A 341 2.64 -4.49 -0.45
N ILE A 342 2.63 -3.71 -1.53
CA ILE A 342 1.44 -3.06 -2.05
C ILE A 342 0.95 -3.88 -3.24
N PRO A 343 -0.26 -4.47 -3.18
CA PRO A 343 -0.92 -5.00 -4.35
C PRO A 343 -1.27 -3.85 -5.31
N MET A 344 -0.54 -3.79 -6.41
CA MET A 344 -0.70 -2.80 -7.46
C MET A 344 -1.90 -3.18 -8.31
N GLY A 345 -2.97 -2.41 -8.17
CA GLY A 345 -4.24 -2.73 -8.81
C GLY A 345 -4.85 -4.03 -8.26
N GLY A 346 -5.23 -4.94 -9.15
CA GLY A 346 -6.02 -6.14 -8.85
C GLY A 346 -7.41 -6.10 -9.48
N PRO A 347 -8.21 -7.17 -9.38
CA PRO A 347 -9.59 -7.12 -9.85
C PRO A 347 -10.39 -6.11 -9.01
N LEU A 348 -11.31 -5.41 -9.67
CA LEU A 348 -12.38 -4.74 -8.92
C LEU A 348 -13.21 -5.82 -8.19
N PRO A 349 -13.80 -5.49 -7.03
CA PRO A 349 -14.81 -6.35 -6.43
C PRO A 349 -16.01 -6.53 -7.37
N VAL A 350 -16.88 -7.49 -7.09
CA VAL A 350 -18.16 -7.63 -7.81
C VAL A 350 -18.98 -6.36 -7.55
N LEU A 351 -19.42 -5.68 -8.62
CA LEU A 351 -20.19 -4.45 -8.54
C LEU A 351 -21.55 -4.64 -9.25
N PRO A 352 -22.67 -4.26 -8.62
CA PRO A 352 -22.83 -3.94 -7.19
C PRO A 352 -22.83 -5.19 -6.31
N GLN A 353 -22.65 -5.01 -4.99
CA GLN A 353 -22.85 -6.06 -3.99
C GLN A 353 -23.30 -5.47 -2.65
N ARG A 354 -23.82 -6.29 -1.73
CA ARG A 354 -24.43 -5.82 -0.48
C ARG A 354 -23.43 -5.16 0.49
N VAL A 355 -22.20 -5.64 0.58
CA VAL A 355 -21.13 -4.96 1.35
C VAL A 355 -20.52 -3.87 0.47
N VAL A 356 -20.48 -2.64 0.96
CA VAL A 356 -19.78 -1.53 0.29
C VAL A 356 -18.30 -1.60 0.69
N GLY A 357 -17.38 -1.26 -0.20
CA GLY A 357 -15.95 -1.20 0.09
C GLY A 357 -15.38 0.21 -0.07
N ILE A 358 -14.28 0.51 0.61
CA ILE A 358 -13.46 1.70 0.35
C ILE A 358 -11.96 1.41 0.49
N GLY A 359 -11.13 2.14 -0.25
CA GLY A 359 -9.68 1.98 -0.22
C GLY A 359 -9.20 0.71 -0.91
N GLY A 360 -8.23 0.01 -0.30
CA GLY A 360 -7.58 -1.16 -0.92
C GLY A 360 -8.55 -2.28 -1.30
N THR A 361 -9.54 -2.56 -0.45
CA THR A 361 -10.56 -3.60 -0.71
C THR A 361 -11.48 -3.24 -1.88
N ALA A 362 -11.71 -1.94 -2.11
CA ALA A 362 -12.48 -1.44 -3.24
C ALA A 362 -11.65 -1.29 -4.53
N GLY A 363 -10.40 -1.75 -4.56
CA GLY A 363 -9.55 -1.69 -5.76
C GLY A 363 -9.08 -0.27 -6.11
N MET A 364 -8.99 0.63 -5.12
CA MET A 364 -8.62 2.04 -5.32
C MET A 364 -7.12 2.32 -5.44
N VAL A 365 -6.25 1.34 -5.14
CA VAL A 365 -4.80 1.48 -5.34
C VAL A 365 -4.52 1.83 -6.80
N HIS A 366 -3.74 2.87 -7.04
CA HIS A 366 -3.32 3.24 -8.38
C HIS A 366 -2.46 2.12 -8.99
N PRO A 367 -2.91 1.43 -10.07
CA PRO A 367 -2.20 0.28 -10.63
C PRO A 367 -0.75 0.56 -11.04
N SER A 368 -0.43 1.76 -11.54
CA SER A 368 0.94 2.09 -12.01
C SER A 368 1.87 2.71 -10.96
N THR A 369 1.37 3.25 -9.85
CA THR A 369 2.18 4.04 -8.88
C THR A 369 2.11 3.53 -7.45
N GLY A 370 1.02 2.85 -7.07
CA GLY A 370 0.79 2.39 -5.70
C GLY A 370 0.10 3.44 -4.82
N TYR A 371 -0.09 4.65 -5.33
CA TYR A 371 -0.74 5.73 -4.60
C TYR A 371 -2.20 5.41 -4.30
N MET A 372 -2.60 5.71 -3.07
CA MET A 372 -3.95 5.39 -2.59
C MET A 372 -4.47 6.40 -1.56
N VAL A 373 -3.64 6.86 -0.61
CA VAL A 373 -4.12 7.63 0.55
C VAL A 373 -4.91 8.87 0.14
N ALA A 374 -4.32 9.78 -0.65
CA ALA A 374 -5.00 11.00 -1.10
C ALA A 374 -6.28 10.68 -1.90
N ARG A 375 -6.19 9.75 -2.86
CA ARG A 375 -7.34 9.30 -3.67
C ARG A 375 -8.48 8.76 -2.81
N THR A 376 -8.16 7.96 -1.80
CA THR A 376 -9.16 7.36 -0.91
C THR A 376 -9.79 8.39 0.01
N LEU A 377 -9.01 9.34 0.54
CA LEU A 377 -9.55 10.44 1.33
C LEU A 377 -10.45 11.36 0.50
N ALA A 378 -10.10 11.61 -0.77
CA ALA A 378 -10.94 12.36 -1.70
C ALA A 378 -12.24 11.63 -2.08
N ALA A 379 -12.26 10.29 -2.05
CA ALA A 379 -13.46 9.50 -2.32
C ALA A 379 -14.36 9.28 -1.10
N ALA A 380 -13.82 9.38 0.12
CA ALA A 380 -14.61 9.17 1.34
C ALA A 380 -15.84 10.09 1.43
N PRO A 381 -15.78 11.39 1.06
CA PRO A 381 -16.98 12.24 0.97
C PRO A 381 -18.03 11.77 -0.01
N ILE A 382 -17.64 11.16 -1.13
CA ILE A 382 -18.59 10.64 -2.13
C ILE A 382 -19.37 9.47 -1.53
N VAL A 383 -18.66 8.51 -0.94
CA VAL A 383 -19.27 7.35 -0.26
C VAL A 383 -20.15 7.79 0.90
N ALA A 384 -19.67 8.70 1.75
CA ALA A 384 -20.42 9.18 2.90
C ALA A 384 -21.71 9.90 2.50
N LYS A 385 -21.65 10.82 1.52
CA LYS A 385 -22.83 11.53 1.02
C LYS A 385 -23.86 10.59 0.43
N SER A 386 -23.42 9.60 -0.35
CA SER A 386 -24.29 8.58 -0.93
C SER A 386 -25.01 7.79 0.17
N ILE A 387 -24.28 7.32 1.20
CA ILE A 387 -24.86 6.64 2.36
C ILE A 387 -25.92 7.51 3.05
N VAL A 388 -25.59 8.77 3.35
CA VAL A 388 -26.49 9.71 4.05
C VAL A 388 -27.75 9.97 3.23
N GLN A 389 -27.59 10.21 1.93
CA GLN A 389 -28.70 10.49 1.03
C GLN A 389 -29.68 9.32 0.96
N TYR A 390 -29.19 8.10 0.77
CA TYR A 390 -30.06 6.96 0.52
C TYR A 390 -30.67 6.36 1.80
N ILE A 391 -29.97 6.38 2.94
CA ILE A 391 -30.56 6.01 4.24
C ILE A 391 -31.69 7.01 4.61
N GLY A 392 -31.49 8.30 4.36
CA GLY A 392 -32.47 9.34 4.67
C GLY A 392 -33.60 9.50 3.65
N SER A 393 -33.60 8.72 2.57
CA SER A 393 -34.58 8.89 1.48
C SER A 393 -35.95 8.32 1.85
N GLU A 394 -37.02 9.11 1.65
CA GLU A 394 -38.41 8.65 1.78
C GLU A 394 -38.79 7.58 0.74
N GLN A 395 -37.94 7.39 -0.29
CA GLN A 395 -38.14 6.50 -1.42
C GLN A 395 -37.95 5.02 -1.09
N GLY A 396 -37.52 4.67 0.13
CA GLY A 396 -37.52 3.28 0.62
C GLY A 396 -36.45 2.39 -0.01
N ILE A 397 -35.39 2.97 -0.60
CA ILE A 397 -34.26 2.20 -1.13
C ILE A 397 -33.54 1.55 0.05
N LEU A 398 -33.61 0.22 0.13
CA LEU A 398 -33.04 -0.54 1.23
C LEU A 398 -32.12 -1.62 0.71
N GLY A 399 -31.15 -1.95 1.54
CA GLY A 399 -30.36 -3.14 1.37
C GLY A 399 -29.53 -3.18 0.09
N ASN A 400 -29.85 -4.10 -0.84
CA ASN A 400 -29.03 -4.30 -2.04
C ASN A 400 -29.06 -3.07 -2.95
N ASP A 401 -30.23 -2.46 -3.12
CA ASP A 401 -30.39 -1.29 -4.00
C ASP A 401 -29.67 -0.08 -3.42
N LEU A 402 -29.67 0.06 -2.09
CA LEU A 402 -28.93 1.10 -1.40
C LEU A 402 -27.42 0.93 -1.66
N SER A 403 -26.88 -0.26 -1.36
CA SER A 403 -25.47 -0.54 -1.60
C SER A 403 -25.09 -0.40 -3.07
N ALA A 404 -26.00 -0.69 -4.00
CA ALA A 404 -25.77 -0.54 -5.43
C ALA A 404 -25.58 0.93 -5.84
N GLU A 405 -26.40 1.86 -5.31
CA GLU A 405 -26.21 3.29 -5.58
C GLU A 405 -24.90 3.81 -4.96
N VAL A 406 -24.53 3.36 -3.76
CA VAL A 406 -23.23 3.73 -3.16
C VAL A 406 -22.05 3.22 -3.99
N TRP A 407 -22.15 2.00 -4.54
CA TRP A 407 -21.13 1.47 -5.45
C TRP A 407 -21.04 2.24 -6.75
N LYS A 408 -22.19 2.64 -7.31
CA LYS A 408 -22.27 3.43 -8.54
C LYS A 408 -21.65 4.82 -8.37
N ASP A 409 -21.84 5.46 -7.22
CA ASP A 409 -21.22 6.75 -6.91
C ASP A 409 -19.70 6.62 -6.68
N LEU A 410 -19.23 5.52 -6.10
CA LEU A 410 -17.80 5.26 -5.89
C LEU A 410 -17.08 4.88 -7.19
N TRP A 411 -17.69 4.03 -8.02
CA TRP A 411 -17.15 3.52 -9.28
C TRP A 411 -18.05 3.86 -10.47
N PRO A 412 -18.27 5.16 -10.76
CA PRO A 412 -18.96 5.56 -11.97
C PRO A 412 -18.14 5.13 -13.19
N ILE A 413 -18.79 5.03 -14.34
CA ILE A 413 -18.17 4.50 -15.56
C ILE A 413 -16.88 5.23 -15.93
N GLU A 414 -16.81 6.54 -15.73
CA GLU A 414 -15.61 7.35 -16.00
C GLU A 414 -14.42 6.91 -15.13
N ARG A 415 -14.68 6.56 -13.86
CA ARG A 415 -13.64 6.10 -12.91
C ARG A 415 -13.20 4.67 -13.20
N ARG A 416 -14.11 3.79 -13.63
CA ARG A 416 -13.76 2.44 -14.10
C ARG A 416 -12.90 2.50 -15.36
N ARG A 417 -13.29 3.31 -16.35
CA ARG A 417 -12.51 3.52 -17.58
C ARG A 417 -11.15 4.18 -17.33
N GLN A 418 -11.09 5.17 -16.43
CA GLN A 418 -9.84 5.76 -15.95
C GLN A 418 -8.92 4.67 -15.38
N ARG A 419 -9.47 3.80 -14.53
CA ARG A 419 -8.72 2.71 -13.91
C ARG A 419 -8.19 1.71 -14.92
N GLU A 420 -8.98 1.36 -15.95
CA GLU A 420 -8.52 0.46 -17.02
C GLU A 420 -7.28 0.99 -17.74
N PHE A 421 -7.19 2.31 -17.94
CA PHE A 421 -5.98 2.92 -18.49
C PHE A 421 -4.77 2.79 -17.54
N PHE A 422 -4.97 2.92 -16.24
CA PHE A 422 -3.88 2.70 -15.28
C PHE A 422 -3.45 1.23 -15.23
N CYS A 423 -4.38 0.27 -15.36
CA CYS A 423 -4.07 -1.15 -15.51
C CYS A 423 -3.21 -1.39 -16.76
N PHE A 424 -3.58 -0.78 -17.89
CA PHE A 424 -2.77 -0.79 -19.11
C PHE A 424 -1.35 -0.27 -18.87
N GLY A 425 -1.20 0.88 -18.19
CA GLY A 425 0.11 1.43 -17.83
C GLY A 425 0.93 0.47 -16.96
N MET A 426 0.30 -0.16 -15.97
CA MET A 426 0.95 -1.18 -15.13
C MET A 426 1.43 -2.39 -15.95
N ASP A 427 0.62 -2.87 -16.89
CA ASP A 427 0.96 -4.02 -17.74
C ASP A 427 2.15 -3.74 -18.68
N ILE A 428 2.37 -2.47 -19.06
CA ILE A 428 3.58 -2.04 -19.75
C ILE A 428 4.77 -2.05 -18.78
N LEU A 429 4.63 -1.41 -17.61
CA LEU A 429 5.69 -1.31 -16.59
C LEU A 429 6.23 -2.68 -16.16
N LEU A 430 5.34 -3.67 -16.03
CA LEU A 430 5.69 -5.07 -15.72
C LEU A 430 6.65 -5.73 -16.73
N LYS A 431 6.81 -5.16 -17.92
CA LYS A 431 7.64 -5.71 -19.01
C LYS A 431 8.91 -4.89 -19.25
N LEU A 432 9.14 -3.81 -18.51
CA LEU A 432 10.30 -2.94 -18.70
C LEU A 432 11.49 -3.46 -17.90
N ASP A 433 12.63 -3.60 -18.56
CA ASP A 433 13.91 -3.78 -17.89
C ASP A 433 14.41 -2.42 -17.37
N LEU A 434 15.57 -2.38 -16.71
CA LEU A 434 16.13 -1.12 -16.20
C LEU A 434 16.31 -0.05 -17.28
N GLN A 435 16.81 -0.40 -18.46
CA GLN A 435 17.11 0.57 -19.50
C GLN A 435 15.82 1.13 -20.13
N SER A 436 14.84 0.27 -20.39
CA SER A 436 13.49 0.68 -20.78
C SER A 436 12.84 1.57 -19.72
N THR A 437 12.98 1.22 -18.44
CA THR A 437 12.41 1.97 -17.32
C THR A 437 13.00 3.37 -17.22
N ARG A 438 14.32 3.49 -17.34
CA ARG A 438 15.01 4.78 -17.38
C ARG A 438 14.50 5.68 -18.50
N ARG A 439 14.45 5.16 -19.73
CA ARG A 439 13.93 5.94 -20.86
C ARG A 439 12.45 6.28 -20.74
N PHE A 440 11.65 5.40 -20.14
CA PHE A 440 10.23 5.66 -19.88
C PHE A 440 10.08 6.84 -18.92
N PHE A 441 10.78 6.83 -17.77
CA PHE A 441 10.69 7.91 -16.79
C PHE A 441 11.34 9.21 -17.26
N ASP A 442 12.40 9.13 -18.06
CA ASP A 442 13.00 10.30 -18.71
C ASP A 442 11.95 11.03 -19.56
N ALA A 443 11.22 10.30 -20.42
CA ALA A 443 10.14 10.86 -21.22
C ALA A 443 8.90 11.27 -20.39
N PHE A 444 8.53 10.49 -19.36
CA PHE A 444 7.37 10.76 -18.51
C PHE A 444 7.50 12.07 -17.74
N PHE A 445 8.70 12.36 -17.20
CA PHE A 445 8.94 13.59 -16.46
C PHE A 445 9.32 14.79 -17.33
N ASP A 446 9.46 14.60 -18.65
CA ASP A 446 9.56 15.69 -19.64
C ASP A 446 8.18 16.16 -20.13
N LEU A 447 7.10 15.48 -19.73
CA LEU A 447 5.74 15.91 -20.05
C LEU A 447 5.38 17.22 -19.35
N GLU A 448 4.42 17.95 -19.93
CA GLU A 448 3.84 19.12 -19.27
C GLU A 448 3.33 18.76 -17.85
N PRO A 449 3.49 19.67 -16.86
CA PRO A 449 3.08 19.41 -15.48
C PRO A 449 1.66 18.86 -15.33
N HIS A 450 0.70 19.37 -16.11
CA HIS A 450 -0.70 18.88 -16.13
C HIS A 450 -0.79 17.36 -16.25
N TYR A 451 0.00 16.78 -17.15
CA TYR A 451 -0.06 15.36 -17.50
C TYR A 451 0.53 14.47 -16.42
N TRP A 452 1.77 14.69 -16.02
CA TRP A 452 2.39 13.82 -15.02
C TRP A 452 1.81 14.08 -13.62
N HIS A 453 1.44 15.33 -13.28
CA HIS A 453 0.73 15.63 -12.03
C HIS A 453 -0.59 14.88 -11.98
N GLY A 454 -1.37 15.01 -13.05
CA GLY A 454 -2.70 14.43 -13.13
C GLY A 454 -2.68 12.90 -13.18
N PHE A 455 -1.68 12.29 -13.84
CA PHE A 455 -1.51 10.83 -13.84
C PHE A 455 -1.22 10.33 -12.42
N LEU A 456 -0.18 10.86 -11.75
CA LEU A 456 0.21 10.42 -10.41
C LEU A 456 -0.91 10.60 -9.37
N SER A 457 -1.72 11.66 -9.51
CA SER A 457 -2.83 11.99 -8.60
C SER A 457 -4.21 11.46 -9.04
N SER A 458 -4.29 10.63 -10.10
CA SER A 458 -5.57 10.13 -10.64
C SER A 458 -6.59 11.23 -10.99
N ARG A 459 -6.12 12.38 -11.49
CA ARG A 459 -6.96 13.51 -11.91
C ARG A 459 -7.34 13.49 -13.40
N LEU A 460 -6.54 12.82 -14.25
CA LEU A 460 -6.83 12.73 -15.68
C LEU A 460 -7.90 11.68 -15.99
N PHE A 461 -8.90 12.02 -16.79
CA PHE A 461 -9.89 11.06 -17.30
C PHE A 461 -9.55 10.54 -18.68
N LEU A 462 -10.30 9.55 -19.19
CA LEU A 462 -9.95 8.80 -20.40
C LEU A 462 -9.55 9.67 -21.61
N PRO A 463 -10.26 10.76 -21.97
CA PRO A 463 -9.81 11.62 -23.08
C PRO A 463 -8.43 12.24 -22.83
N GLU A 464 -8.19 12.77 -21.64
CA GLU A 464 -6.90 13.33 -21.25
C GLU A 464 -5.81 12.27 -21.14
N LEU A 465 -6.16 11.05 -20.72
CA LEU A 465 -5.25 9.91 -20.64
C LEU A 465 -4.81 9.43 -22.03
N ILE A 466 -5.68 9.51 -23.03
CA ILE A 466 -5.30 9.27 -24.43
C ILE A 466 -4.28 10.32 -24.88
N PHE A 467 -4.53 11.60 -24.62
CA PHE A 467 -3.57 12.67 -24.95
C PHE A 467 -2.26 12.54 -24.17
N PHE A 468 -2.32 12.16 -22.89
CA PHE A 468 -1.16 11.79 -22.08
C PHE A 468 -0.35 10.68 -22.76
N GLY A 469 -1.01 9.60 -23.19
CA GLY A 469 -0.36 8.48 -23.87
C GLY A 469 0.30 8.88 -25.19
N LEU A 470 -0.37 9.71 -26.00
CA LEU A 470 0.18 10.26 -27.23
C LEU A 470 1.36 11.21 -26.97
N SER A 471 1.24 12.08 -25.96
CA SER A 471 2.31 13.00 -25.57
C SER A 471 3.54 12.23 -25.09
N LEU A 472 3.36 11.22 -24.23
CA LEU A 472 4.41 10.32 -23.78
C LEU A 472 5.08 9.61 -24.97
N PHE A 473 4.29 9.09 -25.90
CA PHE A 473 4.82 8.46 -27.10
C PHE A 473 5.62 9.43 -27.98
N SER A 474 5.18 10.68 -28.08
CA SER A 474 5.88 11.72 -28.85
C SER A 474 7.20 12.17 -28.22
N HIS A 475 7.30 12.20 -26.88
CA HIS A 475 8.53 12.54 -26.16
C HIS A 475 9.49 11.34 -26.03
N ALA A 476 8.97 10.12 -26.14
CA ALA A 476 9.77 8.91 -26.08
C ALA A 476 10.80 8.82 -27.22
N SER A 477 12.01 8.35 -26.90
CA SER A 477 13.03 7.99 -27.91
C SER A 477 12.50 6.96 -28.92
N ASN A 478 13.08 6.88 -30.12
CA ASN A 478 12.66 5.87 -31.11
C ASN A 478 12.71 4.43 -30.57
N THR A 479 13.74 4.11 -29.80
CA THR A 479 13.87 2.81 -29.12
C THR A 479 12.72 2.60 -28.13
N SER A 480 12.41 3.61 -27.30
CA SER A 480 11.29 3.55 -26.36
C SER A 480 9.95 3.42 -27.06
N ARG A 481 9.73 4.09 -28.20
CA ARG A 481 8.49 3.96 -28.99
C ARG A 481 8.29 2.54 -29.49
N ILE A 482 9.32 1.92 -30.05
CA ILE A 482 9.27 0.52 -30.50
C ILE A 482 8.97 -0.41 -29.31
N GLU A 483 9.58 -0.17 -28.16
CA GLU A 483 9.33 -0.96 -26.95
C GLU A 483 7.92 -0.78 -26.41
N ILE A 484 7.40 0.45 -26.34
CA ILE A 484 6.03 0.74 -25.93
C ILE A 484 5.05 0.05 -26.88
N MET A 485 5.29 0.09 -28.20
CA MET A 485 4.46 -0.63 -29.17
C MET A 485 4.52 -2.15 -28.97
N ALA A 486 5.73 -2.72 -28.91
CA ALA A 486 5.92 -4.16 -28.78
C ALA A 486 5.36 -4.70 -27.46
N LYS A 487 5.62 -4.02 -26.34
CA LYS A 487 5.19 -4.44 -25.00
C LYS A 487 3.75 -4.05 -24.69
N GLY A 488 3.24 -2.98 -25.31
CA GLY A 488 1.94 -2.37 -25.06
C GLY A 488 0.81 -2.79 -26.00
N THR A 489 1.06 -3.41 -27.15
CA THR A 489 -0.01 -3.81 -28.09
C THR A 489 -1.04 -4.74 -27.45
N LEU A 490 -0.60 -5.84 -26.82
CA LEU A 490 -1.53 -6.78 -26.17
C LEU A 490 -2.26 -6.13 -24.97
N PRO A 491 -1.58 -5.42 -24.05
CA PRO A 491 -2.26 -4.63 -23.02
C PRO A 491 -3.28 -3.62 -23.56
N LEU A 492 -2.99 -2.95 -24.68
CA LEU A 492 -3.89 -2.00 -25.31
C LEU A 492 -5.16 -2.69 -25.84
N VAL A 493 -5.01 -3.84 -26.51
CA VAL A 493 -6.15 -4.65 -26.97
C VAL A 493 -7.02 -5.09 -25.78
N ASN A 494 -6.40 -5.53 -24.68
CA ASN A 494 -7.12 -5.91 -23.46
C ASN A 494 -7.89 -4.73 -22.86
N MET A 495 -7.25 -3.57 -22.75
CA MET A 495 -7.90 -2.34 -22.27
C MET A 495 -9.10 -1.98 -23.14
N ILE A 496 -8.94 -1.95 -24.47
CA ILE A 496 -10.04 -1.66 -25.41
C ILE A 496 -11.18 -2.68 -25.26
N SER A 497 -10.86 -3.97 -25.14
CA SER A 497 -11.86 -5.01 -24.89
C SER A 497 -12.65 -4.76 -23.61
N ASN A 498 -11.98 -4.41 -22.51
CA ASN A 498 -12.62 -4.10 -21.23
C ASN A 498 -13.49 -2.85 -21.33
N LEU A 499 -13.01 -1.79 -21.99
CA LEU A 499 -13.80 -0.56 -22.21
C LEU A 499 -15.07 -0.80 -23.05
N VAL A 500 -15.05 -1.76 -23.99
CA VAL A 500 -16.21 -2.14 -24.81
C VAL A 500 -17.22 -3.00 -24.05
N GLN A 501 -16.74 -3.81 -23.10
CA GLN A 501 -17.58 -4.62 -22.21
C GLN A 501 -18.22 -3.78 -21.11
N ASP A 502 -17.55 -2.73 -20.65
CA ASP A 502 -18.01 -1.81 -19.62
C ASP A 502 -18.98 -0.77 -20.23
N ARG A 503 -20.22 -1.23 -20.47
CA ARG A 503 -21.24 -0.45 -21.20
C ARG A 503 -22.10 0.44 -20.31
N ASP A 504 -22.29 0.10 -19.05
CA ASP A 504 -23.10 0.85 -18.08
C ASP A 504 -22.43 0.86 -16.70
#